data_AF-A0A4Z0NMW5-F1
#
_entry.id   AF-A0A4Z0NMW5-F1
#
_cell.length_a   1.000
_cell.length_b   1.000
_cell.length_c   1.000
_cell.angle_alpha   90.00
_cell.angle_beta   90.00
_cell.angle_gamma   90.00
#
_symmetry.space_group_name_H-M   'P 1'
#
loop_
_entity.id
_entity.type
_entity.pdbx_description
1 polymer ?
#
loop_
_entity_poly.entity_id
_entity_poly.type
_entity_poly.pdbx_seq_one_letter_code
_entity_poly.pdbx_strand_id
1 'polypeptide(L)'
;MTNLSGPDRSHGVTLRVRLAPSVRPALVVETMRDVLLSSTLILKSPPPSAQVASLDAQAIEIELGFHVADRSGASPARTEILDLVYRHAKAARLDLAPPPGTGVLPSRRASRPLPPRRASSLRLLDNLPLFAVLTEPEKQALAAAMDRRSYRESEVVAAQGTVLERLVLVRSGVLSVTCRDPDDGDEHELERLAPGDCFGERGILLGLEETGTVRALGRVVTYEIGRDILAPLMRGRPAMAEELEVILSRQSEAERRLAGSRNAGPLPPTTPGLAGRIRSLLGLPHDPPARTP
;
A
#
# COMPACT_ATOMS: atom_id res chain seq x y z
N MET A 1 -29.60 -16.72 -36.55
CA MET A 1 -29.11 -15.84 -35.45
C MET A 1 -27.68 -16.24 -35.16
N THR A 2 -26.74 -15.54 -35.81
CA THR A 2 -25.31 -15.82 -35.72
C THR A 2 -24.80 -15.16 -34.44
N ASN A 3 -24.25 -15.98 -33.55
CA ASN A 3 -23.64 -15.54 -32.31
C ASN A 3 -22.43 -14.63 -32.63
N LEU A 4 -22.59 -13.33 -32.39
CA LEU A 4 -21.55 -12.31 -32.50
C LEU A 4 -20.67 -12.35 -31.24
N SER A 5 -19.90 -13.42 -31.06
CA SER A 5 -18.80 -13.45 -30.10
C SER A 5 -17.60 -12.73 -30.74
N GLY A 6 -17.50 -11.42 -30.56
CA GLY A 6 -16.23 -10.71 -30.75
C GLY A 6 -15.18 -11.34 -29.81
N PRO A 7 -13.90 -11.45 -30.22
CA PRO A 7 -12.88 -12.14 -29.45
C PRO A 7 -12.52 -11.27 -28.25
N ASP A 8 -13.17 -11.50 -27.12
CA ASP A 8 -12.76 -10.87 -25.87
C ASP A 8 -11.41 -11.50 -25.49
N ARG A 9 -10.31 -10.80 -25.79
CA ARG A 9 -8.94 -11.26 -25.52
C ARG A 9 -8.63 -11.32 -24.02
N SER A 10 -9.58 -10.96 -23.17
CA SER A 10 -9.45 -11.07 -21.73
C SER A 10 -9.37 -12.54 -21.29
N HIS A 11 -8.51 -12.81 -20.31
CA HIS A 11 -8.34 -14.14 -19.74
C HIS A 11 -8.85 -14.14 -18.30
N GLY A 12 -9.89 -14.92 -18.03
CA GLY A 12 -10.41 -15.14 -16.69
C GLY A 12 -9.49 -16.03 -15.86
N VAL A 13 -9.19 -15.60 -14.64
CA VAL A 13 -8.34 -16.29 -13.67
C VAL A 13 -9.13 -16.48 -12.39
N THR A 14 -9.06 -17.69 -11.84
CA THR A 14 -9.64 -18.04 -10.54
C THR A 14 -8.53 -18.41 -9.57
N LEU A 15 -8.55 -17.79 -8.38
CA LEU A 15 -7.59 -18.02 -7.30
C LEU A 15 -8.34 -18.42 -6.02
N ARG A 16 -7.88 -19.46 -5.34
CA ARG A 16 -8.43 -19.87 -4.05
C ARG A 16 -7.50 -19.50 -2.91
N VAL A 17 -8.06 -18.91 -1.86
CA VAL A 17 -7.36 -18.53 -0.63
C VAL A 17 -8.06 -19.19 0.55
N ARG A 18 -7.27 -19.78 1.45
CA ARG A 18 -7.76 -20.43 2.66
C ARG A 18 -7.40 -19.60 3.88
N LEU A 19 -8.40 -19.19 4.65
CA LEU A 19 -8.23 -18.42 5.87
C LEU A 19 -8.78 -19.18 7.07
N ALA A 20 -8.15 -19.06 8.23
CA ALA A 20 -8.67 -19.63 9.46
C ALA A 20 -10.04 -19.00 9.79
N PRO A 21 -11.01 -19.76 10.35
CA PRO A 21 -12.32 -19.25 10.71
C PRO A 21 -12.28 -18.42 12.00
N SER A 22 -11.44 -17.37 12.02
CA SER A 22 -11.23 -16.47 13.16
C SER A 22 -12.22 -15.30 13.19
N VAL A 23 -12.87 -14.99 12.06
CA VAL A 23 -13.86 -13.92 11.92
C VAL A 23 -15.02 -14.38 11.03
N ARG A 24 -16.08 -13.55 10.94
CA ARG A 24 -17.25 -13.84 10.10
C ARG A 24 -16.86 -13.88 8.62
N PRO A 25 -17.40 -14.81 7.82
CA PRO A 25 -17.12 -14.89 6.38
C PRO A 25 -17.41 -13.59 5.61
N ALA A 26 -18.41 -12.81 6.03
CA ALA A 26 -18.73 -11.52 5.42
C ALA A 26 -17.55 -10.52 5.49
N LEU A 27 -16.84 -10.45 6.62
CA LEU A 27 -15.67 -9.57 6.78
C LEU A 27 -14.48 -10.07 5.94
N VAL A 28 -14.34 -11.40 5.81
CA VAL A 28 -13.33 -11.98 4.93
C VAL A 28 -13.59 -11.60 3.47
N VAL A 29 -14.84 -11.73 3.01
CA VAL A 29 -15.22 -11.35 1.65
C VAL A 29 -15.00 -9.85 1.41
N GLU A 30 -15.34 -8.99 2.38
CA GLU A 30 -15.07 -7.54 2.30
C GLU A 30 -13.56 -7.27 2.14
N THR A 31 -12.72 -7.90 2.97
CA THR A 31 -11.25 -7.77 2.87
C THR A 31 -10.72 -8.25 1.51
N MET A 32 -11.29 -9.33 0.97
CA MET A 32 -10.90 -9.87 -0.33
C MET A 32 -11.38 -9.02 -1.50
N ARG A 33 -12.46 -8.25 -1.33
CA ARG A 33 -12.84 -7.21 -2.29
C ARG A 33 -11.84 -6.07 -2.28
N ASP A 34 -11.38 -5.63 -1.10
CA ASP A 34 -10.33 -4.62 -0.98
C ASP A 34 -9.01 -5.09 -1.65
N VAL A 35 -8.66 -6.37 -1.53
CA VAL A 35 -7.52 -6.97 -2.26
C VAL A 35 -7.67 -6.78 -3.76
N LEU A 36 -8.81 -7.17 -4.34
CA LEU A 36 -9.06 -7.05 -5.78
C LEU A 36 -9.08 -5.57 -6.21
N LEU A 37 -9.66 -4.70 -5.37
CA LEU A 37 -9.68 -3.26 -5.57
C LEU A 37 -8.29 -2.60 -5.44
N SER A 38 -7.32 -3.25 -4.81
CA SER A 38 -5.94 -2.72 -4.70
C SER A 38 -5.07 -3.04 -5.91
N SER A 39 -5.41 -4.06 -6.69
CA SER A 39 -4.61 -4.47 -7.86
C SER A 39 -4.75 -3.46 -8.99
N THR A 40 -3.65 -3.19 -9.68
CA THR A 40 -3.63 -2.37 -10.91
C THR A 40 -3.52 -3.22 -12.18
N LEU A 41 -3.15 -4.51 -12.05
CA LEU A 41 -2.93 -5.40 -13.19
C LEU A 41 -4.20 -6.12 -13.67
N ILE A 42 -5.26 -6.14 -12.88
CA ILE A 42 -6.54 -6.77 -13.26
C ILE A 42 -7.48 -5.80 -13.97
N LEU A 43 -8.27 -6.31 -14.90
CA LEU A 43 -9.31 -5.56 -15.57
C LEU A 43 -10.45 -5.23 -14.61
N LYS A 44 -10.98 -4.01 -14.71
CA LYS A 44 -12.15 -3.54 -13.95
C LYS A 44 -13.47 -4.06 -14.54
N SER A 45 -13.45 -4.42 -15.82
CA SER A 45 -14.60 -4.95 -16.57
C SER A 45 -14.17 -6.22 -17.33
N PRO A 46 -14.81 -7.38 -17.09
CA PRO A 46 -15.89 -7.62 -16.14
C PRO A 46 -15.44 -7.48 -14.67
N PRO A 47 -16.35 -7.14 -13.73
CA PRO A 47 -15.99 -6.83 -12.35
C PRO A 47 -15.40 -8.07 -11.65
N PRO A 48 -14.30 -7.91 -10.90
CA PRO A 48 -13.73 -9.00 -10.13
C PRO A 48 -14.66 -9.40 -8.99
N SER A 49 -14.67 -10.68 -8.63
CA SER A 49 -15.60 -11.27 -7.66
C SER A 49 -14.84 -11.97 -6.54
N ALA A 50 -15.30 -11.79 -5.29
CA ALA A 50 -14.86 -12.57 -4.14
C ALA A 50 -16.07 -13.24 -3.49
N GLN A 51 -16.02 -14.57 -3.33
CA GLN A 51 -17.12 -15.35 -2.76
C GLN A 51 -16.60 -16.49 -1.88
N VAL A 52 -17.42 -16.92 -0.91
CA VAL A 52 -17.11 -18.09 -0.09
C VAL A 52 -17.37 -19.33 -0.92
N ALA A 53 -16.33 -20.11 -1.19
CA ALA A 53 -16.43 -21.38 -1.90
C ALA A 53 -16.87 -22.52 -0.95
N SER A 54 -16.28 -22.55 0.24
CA SER A 54 -16.60 -23.54 1.27
C SER A 54 -16.25 -23.01 2.67
N LEU A 55 -16.86 -23.62 3.69
CA LEU A 55 -16.61 -23.30 5.10
C LEU A 55 -16.61 -24.61 5.89
N ASP A 56 -15.53 -24.87 6.61
CA ASP A 56 -15.42 -25.97 7.56
C ASP A 56 -14.80 -25.50 8.89
N ALA A 57 -14.57 -26.44 9.81
CA ALA A 57 -14.00 -26.13 11.13
C ALA A 57 -12.53 -25.65 11.10
N GLN A 58 -11.82 -25.88 9.99
CA GLN A 58 -10.41 -25.56 9.80
C GLN A 58 -10.19 -24.32 8.92
N ALA A 59 -11.05 -24.08 7.93
CA ALA A 59 -10.87 -23.01 6.95
C ALA A 59 -12.18 -22.41 6.41
N ILE A 60 -12.11 -21.12 6.11
CA ILE A 60 -12.99 -20.43 5.16
C ILE A 60 -12.24 -20.40 3.82
N GLU A 61 -12.77 -21.08 2.81
CA GLU A 61 -12.21 -21.04 1.47
C GLU A 61 -12.88 -19.92 0.67
N ILE A 62 -12.08 -18.97 0.19
CA ILE A 62 -12.54 -17.88 -0.66
C ILE A 62 -12.07 -18.13 -2.08
N GLU A 63 -12.96 -17.95 -3.03
CA GLU A 63 -12.68 -17.93 -4.45
C GLU A 63 -12.67 -16.49 -4.95
N LEU A 64 -11.55 -16.09 -5.54
CA LEU A 64 -11.32 -14.80 -6.18
C LEU A 64 -11.34 -15.02 -7.69
N GLY A 65 -12.25 -14.36 -8.38
CA GLY A 65 -12.33 -14.33 -9.84
C GLY A 65 -11.95 -12.96 -10.36
N PHE A 66 -11.04 -12.89 -11.32
CA PHE A 66 -10.65 -11.64 -11.98
C PHE A 66 -10.21 -11.91 -13.41
N HIS A 67 -10.14 -10.86 -14.23
CA HIS A 67 -9.72 -10.96 -15.63
C HIS A 67 -8.45 -10.15 -15.86
N VAL A 68 -7.60 -10.62 -16.77
CA VAL A 68 -6.41 -9.90 -17.25
C VAL A 68 -6.53 -9.65 -18.75
N ALA A 69 -5.80 -8.64 -19.25
CA ALA A 69 -5.86 -8.24 -20.66
C ALA A 69 -5.42 -9.35 -21.62
N ASP A 70 -4.48 -10.20 -21.21
CA ASP A 70 -3.98 -11.33 -21.99
C ASP A 70 -3.42 -12.44 -21.08
N ARG A 71 -3.20 -13.64 -21.63
CA ARG A 71 -2.74 -14.81 -20.87
C ARG A 71 -1.37 -14.63 -20.21
N SER A 72 -0.47 -13.80 -20.76
CA SER A 72 0.84 -13.54 -20.17
C SER A 72 0.74 -12.70 -18.89
N GLY A 73 -0.26 -11.83 -18.81
CA GLY A 73 -0.58 -11.03 -17.61
C GLY A 73 -1.11 -11.84 -16.43
N ALA A 74 -1.52 -13.09 -16.62
CA ALA A 74 -2.13 -13.92 -15.56
C ALA A 74 -1.16 -14.25 -14.42
N SER A 75 0.12 -14.54 -14.74
CA SER A 75 1.13 -14.89 -13.73
C SER A 75 1.56 -13.67 -12.89
N PRO A 76 1.88 -12.50 -13.49
CA PRO A 76 2.11 -11.27 -12.74
C PRO A 76 0.92 -10.87 -11.86
N ALA A 77 -0.31 -10.86 -12.41
CA ALA A 77 -1.51 -10.49 -11.66
C ALA A 77 -1.76 -11.45 -10.48
N ARG A 78 -1.55 -12.76 -10.67
CA ARG A 78 -1.67 -13.73 -9.56
C ARG A 78 -0.67 -13.46 -8.44
N THR A 79 0.55 -13.09 -8.79
CA THR A 79 1.61 -12.78 -7.82
C THR A 79 1.28 -11.51 -7.04
N GLU A 80 0.84 -10.45 -7.74
CA GLU A 80 0.37 -9.20 -7.13
C GLU A 80 -0.81 -9.46 -6.18
N ILE A 81 -1.81 -10.22 -6.63
CA ILE A 81 -2.99 -10.54 -5.80
C ILE A 81 -2.59 -11.33 -4.56
N LEU A 82 -1.66 -12.28 -4.65
CA LEU A 82 -1.20 -13.04 -3.47
C LEU A 82 -0.45 -12.15 -2.46
N ASP A 83 0.35 -11.20 -2.93
CA ASP A 83 0.99 -10.20 -2.07
C ASP A 83 -0.07 -9.31 -1.38
N LEU A 84 -1.04 -8.80 -2.15
CA LEU A 84 -2.14 -8.02 -1.62
C LEU A 84 -2.99 -8.81 -0.61
N VAL A 85 -3.28 -10.08 -0.88
CA VAL A 85 -3.94 -10.99 0.08
C VAL A 85 -3.14 -11.04 1.38
N TYR A 86 -1.82 -11.23 1.31
CA TYR A 86 -0.98 -11.29 2.50
C TYR A 86 -1.05 -9.99 3.30
N ARG A 87 -0.90 -8.84 2.63
CA ARG A 87 -0.92 -7.50 3.25
C ARG A 87 -2.26 -7.19 3.92
N HIS A 88 -3.36 -7.37 3.20
CA HIS A 88 -4.72 -7.13 3.69
C HIS A 88 -5.11 -8.11 4.81
N ALA A 89 -4.79 -9.40 4.67
CA ALA A 89 -5.04 -10.40 5.71
C ALA A 89 -4.28 -10.07 7.00
N LYS A 90 -3.00 -9.73 6.90
CA LYS A 90 -2.17 -9.33 8.04
C LYS A 90 -2.72 -8.08 8.73
N ALA A 91 -3.15 -7.08 7.96
CA ALA A 91 -3.75 -5.85 8.50
C ALA A 91 -5.09 -6.10 9.22
N ALA A 92 -5.93 -6.98 8.66
CA ALA A 92 -7.24 -7.35 9.21
C ALA A 92 -7.18 -8.41 10.34
N ARG A 93 -6.00 -8.99 10.60
CA ARG A 93 -5.79 -10.15 11.51
C ARG A 93 -6.52 -11.41 11.07
N LEU A 94 -6.46 -11.68 9.77
CA LEU A 94 -6.91 -12.93 9.18
C LEU A 94 -5.68 -13.83 9.03
N ASP A 95 -5.69 -14.95 9.75
CA ASP A 95 -4.62 -15.94 9.66
C ASP A 95 -4.86 -16.85 8.45
N LEU A 96 -3.81 -17.15 7.68
CA LEU A 96 -3.90 -18.15 6.61
C LEU A 96 -4.10 -19.53 7.22
N ALA A 97 -5.03 -20.31 6.67
CA ALA A 97 -5.27 -21.67 7.12
C ALA A 97 -4.22 -22.63 6.53
N PRO A 98 -3.88 -23.72 7.24
CA PRO A 98 -2.98 -24.74 6.70
C PRO A 98 -3.59 -25.40 5.44
N PRO A 99 -2.74 -26.02 4.60
CA PRO A 99 -3.21 -26.73 3.41
C PRO A 99 -4.15 -27.88 3.78
N PRO A 100 -5.09 -28.24 2.88
CA PRO A 100 -6.01 -29.34 3.12
C PRO A 100 -5.27 -30.65 3.37
N GLY A 101 -5.80 -31.47 4.28
CA GLY A 101 -5.17 -32.75 4.64
C GLY A 101 -3.97 -32.62 5.58
N THR A 102 -3.56 -31.41 5.96
CA THR A 102 -2.66 -31.24 7.11
C THR A 102 -3.41 -31.73 8.32
N GLY A 103 -3.04 -32.91 8.83
CA GLY A 103 -3.52 -33.41 10.10
C GLY A 103 -3.21 -32.35 11.15
N VAL A 104 -4.22 -31.56 11.51
CA VAL A 104 -4.14 -30.72 12.70
C VAL A 104 -4.13 -31.73 13.84
N LEU A 105 -2.94 -32.22 14.18
CA LEU A 105 -2.70 -32.69 15.55
C LEU A 105 -3.36 -31.62 16.39
N PRO A 106 -4.28 -31.96 17.31
CA PRO A 106 -4.68 -31.02 18.31
C PRO A 106 -3.36 -30.65 18.98
N SER A 107 -2.75 -29.54 18.57
CA SER A 107 -1.81 -28.86 19.41
C SER A 107 -2.62 -28.78 20.68
N ARG A 108 -2.12 -29.44 21.73
CA ARG A 108 -2.20 -28.85 23.06
C ARG A 108 -1.79 -27.41 22.79
N ARG A 109 -2.78 -26.55 22.56
CA ARG A 109 -2.69 -25.13 22.84
C ARG A 109 -2.41 -25.18 24.34
N ALA A 110 -1.15 -25.42 24.70
CA ALA A 110 -0.49 -24.55 25.63
C ALA A 110 -0.98 -23.18 25.16
N SER A 111 -2.00 -22.67 25.84
CA SER A 111 -1.97 -21.42 26.58
C SER A 111 -0.71 -20.61 26.32
N ARG A 112 -0.33 -20.43 25.06
CA ARG A 112 0.49 -19.33 24.60
C ARG A 112 -0.48 -18.19 24.80
N PRO A 113 -0.23 -17.30 25.77
CA PRO A 113 -1.06 -16.12 25.92
C PRO A 113 -1.16 -15.55 24.52
N LEU A 114 -2.39 -15.32 24.02
CA LEU A 114 -2.52 -14.46 22.85
C LEU A 114 -1.65 -13.25 23.18
N PRO A 115 -0.64 -12.89 22.35
CA PRO A 115 0.15 -11.70 22.62
C PRO A 115 -0.87 -10.59 22.89
N PRO A 116 -0.68 -9.81 23.98
CA PRO A 116 -1.65 -8.81 24.40
C PRO A 116 -2.08 -8.04 23.16
N ARG A 117 -3.40 -7.86 22.97
CA ARG A 117 -3.95 -7.27 21.73
C ARG A 117 -3.27 -5.92 21.51
N ARG A 118 -2.18 -5.91 20.74
CA ARG A 118 -1.40 -4.71 20.45
C ARG A 118 -2.35 -3.70 19.81
N ALA A 119 -2.19 -2.44 20.18
CA ALA A 119 -2.89 -1.34 19.54
C ALA A 119 -2.69 -1.43 18.02
N SER A 120 -3.70 -1.06 17.23
CA SER A 120 -3.60 -1.15 15.76
C SER A 120 -2.47 -0.29 15.19
N SER A 121 -2.12 0.82 15.82
CA SER A 121 -0.97 1.66 15.45
C SER A 121 0.34 0.92 15.62
N LEU A 122 0.58 0.30 16.77
CA LEU A 122 1.83 -0.42 17.05
C LEU A 122 2.06 -1.59 16.06
N ARG A 123 1.00 -2.34 15.75
CA ARG A 123 1.08 -3.40 14.72
C ARG A 123 1.40 -2.89 13.33
N LEU A 124 0.90 -1.70 12.97
CA LEU A 124 1.21 -1.09 11.68
C LEU A 124 2.70 -0.77 11.62
N LEU A 125 3.26 -0.17 12.69
CA LEU A 125 4.69 0.09 12.79
C LEU A 125 5.54 -1.20 12.71
N ASP A 126 5.09 -2.29 13.33
CA ASP A 126 5.79 -3.59 13.26
C ASP A 126 5.85 -4.20 11.86
N ASN A 127 4.93 -3.82 10.98
CA ASN A 127 4.80 -4.38 9.64
C ASN A 127 5.50 -3.55 8.55
N LEU A 128 5.98 -2.36 8.90
CA LEU A 128 6.57 -1.40 7.97
C LEU A 128 8.10 -1.41 8.11
N PRO A 129 8.84 -1.73 7.03
CA PRO A 129 10.31 -1.71 7.04
C PRO A 129 10.90 -0.39 7.56
N LEU A 130 10.24 0.73 7.24
CA LEU A 130 10.58 2.08 7.71
C LEU A 130 10.80 2.18 9.22
N PHE A 131 10.05 1.42 10.02
CA PHE A 131 10.12 1.48 11.49
C PHE A 131 10.83 0.27 12.11
N ALA A 132 11.47 -0.58 11.30
CA ALA A 132 12.16 -1.78 11.78
C ALA A 132 13.35 -1.45 12.69
N VAL A 133 13.99 -0.30 12.49
CA VAL A 133 15.15 0.18 13.27
C VAL A 133 14.78 0.79 14.62
N LEU A 134 13.48 1.00 14.89
CA LEU A 134 13.01 1.55 16.15
C LEU A 134 12.92 0.47 17.23
N THR A 135 13.35 0.82 18.44
CA THR A 135 13.17 -0.03 19.62
C THR A 135 11.69 -0.11 20.00
N GLU A 136 11.31 -1.14 20.75
CA GLU A 136 9.91 -1.32 21.18
C GLU A 136 9.37 -0.10 21.97
N PRO A 137 10.10 0.52 22.92
CA PRO A 137 9.64 1.75 23.58
C PRO A 137 9.44 2.93 22.63
N GLU A 138 10.32 3.10 21.63
CA GLU A 138 10.19 4.15 20.63
C GLU A 138 8.97 3.93 19.73
N LYS A 139 8.73 2.68 19.32
CA LYS A 139 7.51 2.31 18.58
C LYS A 139 6.25 2.57 19.40
N GLN A 140 6.28 2.32 20.71
CA GLN A 140 5.14 2.62 21.59
C GLN A 140 4.89 4.13 21.70
N ALA A 141 5.94 4.93 21.88
CA ALA A 141 5.84 6.39 21.91
C ALA A 141 5.30 6.94 20.58
N LEU A 142 5.85 6.48 19.45
CA LEU A 142 5.38 6.85 18.12
C LEU A 142 3.93 6.45 17.91
N ALA A 143 3.55 5.21 18.27
CA ALA A 143 2.19 4.71 18.15
C ALA A 143 1.16 5.49 18.97
N ALA A 144 1.58 6.12 20.07
CA ALA A 144 0.75 6.98 20.91
C ALA A 144 0.63 8.41 20.37
N ALA A 145 1.64 8.88 19.62
CA ALA A 145 1.66 10.20 19.00
C ALA A 145 1.01 10.24 17.60
N MET A 146 0.61 9.08 17.06
CA MET A 146 -0.04 8.96 15.74
C MET A 146 -1.52 9.33 15.78
N ASP A 147 -1.95 10.16 14.84
CA ASP A 147 -3.36 10.52 14.68
C ASP A 147 -4.08 9.51 13.79
N ARG A 148 -5.19 8.95 14.30
CA ARG A 148 -6.02 8.04 13.52
C ARG A 148 -7.07 8.81 12.71
N ARG A 149 -7.06 8.66 11.39
CA ARG A 149 -8.11 9.20 10.49
C ARG A 149 -8.90 8.08 9.83
N SER A 150 -10.13 8.39 9.41
CA SER A 150 -11.01 7.44 8.71
C SER A 150 -11.75 8.17 7.62
N TYR A 151 -11.79 7.55 6.45
CA TYR A 151 -12.33 8.11 5.23
C TYR A 151 -13.42 7.19 4.67
N ARG A 152 -14.45 7.79 4.09
CA ARG A 152 -15.47 7.10 3.29
C ARG A 152 -15.02 7.02 1.83
N GLU A 153 -15.72 6.20 1.06
CA GLU A 153 -15.53 6.13 -0.37
C GLU A 153 -15.61 7.52 -1.02
N SER A 154 -14.73 7.77 -1.98
CA SER A 154 -14.58 9.02 -2.72
C SER A 154 -14.06 10.23 -1.94
N GLU A 155 -13.88 10.14 -0.61
CA GLU A 155 -13.27 11.22 0.17
C GLU A 155 -11.79 11.42 -0.23
N VAL A 156 -11.40 12.68 -0.40
CA VAL A 156 -10.02 13.08 -0.71
C VAL A 156 -9.21 13.14 0.58
N VAL A 157 -8.11 12.39 0.62
CA VAL A 157 -7.17 12.40 1.73
C VAL A 157 -6.14 13.52 1.57
N ALA A 158 -5.64 13.71 0.34
CA ALA A 158 -4.76 14.80 -0.03
C ALA A 158 -5.03 15.21 -1.48
N ALA A 159 -5.07 16.51 -1.76
CA ALA A 159 -5.24 17.02 -3.12
C ALA A 159 -3.89 17.19 -3.81
N GLN A 160 -3.85 16.99 -5.13
CA GLN A 160 -2.70 17.34 -5.96
C GLN A 160 -2.29 18.81 -5.71
N GLY A 161 -0.98 19.07 -5.66
CA GLY A 161 -0.45 20.40 -5.33
C GLY A 161 -0.39 20.72 -3.83
N THR A 162 -0.84 19.81 -2.96
CA THR A 162 -0.74 20.02 -1.50
C THR A 162 0.64 19.62 -1.00
N VAL A 163 1.29 20.47 -0.21
CA VAL A 163 2.48 20.08 0.56
C VAL A 163 2.04 19.43 1.87
N LEU A 164 2.36 18.14 2.06
CA LEU A 164 2.04 17.43 3.29
C LEU A 164 3.19 17.52 4.31
N GLU A 165 2.89 18.06 5.49
CA GLU A 165 3.83 18.06 6.63
C GLU A 165 3.67 16.83 7.54
N ARG A 166 3.10 15.75 6.99
CA ARG A 166 2.81 14.50 7.71
C ARG A 166 2.95 13.30 6.80
N LEU A 167 3.41 12.19 7.37
CA LEU A 167 3.48 10.90 6.72
C LEU A 167 2.18 10.17 7.01
N VAL A 168 1.48 9.74 5.97
CA VAL A 168 0.21 9.04 6.11
C VAL A 168 0.45 7.55 5.85
N LEU A 169 0.16 6.71 6.84
CA LEU A 169 0.30 5.26 6.77
C LEU A 169 -1.08 4.61 6.56
N VAL A 170 -1.21 3.77 5.53
CA VAL A 170 -2.46 3.05 5.24
C VAL A 170 -2.59 1.86 6.19
N ARG A 171 -3.62 1.89 7.04
CA ARG A 171 -3.90 0.80 8.00
C ARG A 171 -4.86 -0.24 7.41
N SER A 172 -5.90 0.19 6.72
CA SER A 172 -6.92 -0.69 6.11
C SER A 172 -7.66 0.04 4.99
N GLY A 173 -8.16 -0.71 4.00
CA GLY A 173 -8.83 -0.18 2.82
C GLY A 173 -7.85 0.15 1.69
N VAL A 174 -8.34 0.83 0.66
CA VAL A 174 -7.59 1.14 -0.57
C VAL A 174 -7.68 2.63 -0.90
N LEU A 175 -6.53 3.24 -1.16
CA LEU A 175 -6.44 4.59 -1.74
C LEU A 175 -6.00 4.50 -3.20
N SER A 176 -6.49 5.40 -4.03
CA SER A 176 -6.05 5.63 -5.40
C SER A 176 -5.36 6.98 -5.47
N VAL A 177 -4.20 7.03 -6.13
CA VAL A 177 -3.48 8.26 -6.43
C VAL A 177 -3.74 8.59 -7.89
N THR A 178 -4.35 9.75 -8.14
CA THR A 178 -4.74 10.18 -9.49
C THR A 178 -4.08 11.51 -9.84
N CYS A 179 -3.43 11.59 -10.99
CA CYS A 179 -2.87 12.84 -11.49
C CYS A 179 -3.84 13.42 -12.52
N ARG A 180 -4.16 14.71 -12.38
CA ARG A 180 -4.85 15.46 -13.41
C ARG A 180 -3.83 16.07 -14.35
N ASP A 181 -3.96 15.78 -15.64
CA ASP A 181 -3.15 16.38 -16.68
C ASP A 181 -3.54 17.86 -16.85
N PRO A 182 -2.59 18.82 -16.75
CA PRO A 182 -2.88 20.23 -16.91
C PRO A 182 -3.32 20.60 -18.33
N ASP A 183 -2.98 19.81 -19.35
CA ASP A 183 -3.23 20.14 -20.76
C ASP A 183 -4.61 19.67 -21.25
N ASP A 184 -5.05 18.47 -20.82
CA ASP A 184 -6.33 17.86 -21.26
C ASP A 184 -7.40 17.82 -20.14
N GLY A 185 -6.99 17.97 -18.88
CA GLY A 185 -7.89 17.87 -17.72
C GLY A 185 -8.30 16.44 -17.36
N ASP A 186 -7.81 15.44 -18.10
CA ASP A 186 -8.02 14.01 -17.84
C ASP A 186 -7.35 13.58 -16.52
N GLU A 187 -8.03 12.71 -15.77
CA GLU A 187 -7.49 12.09 -14.56
C GLU A 187 -6.94 10.69 -14.87
N HIS A 188 -5.67 10.47 -14.50
CA HIS A 188 -4.99 9.21 -14.68
C HIS A 188 -4.60 8.60 -13.34
N GLU A 189 -4.97 7.34 -13.10
CA GLU A 189 -4.57 6.59 -11.91
C GLU A 189 -3.06 6.26 -12.00
N LEU A 190 -2.27 6.85 -11.10
CA LEU A 190 -0.84 6.64 -10.99
C LEU A 190 -0.53 5.32 -10.26
N GLU A 191 -1.18 5.13 -9.11
CA GLU A 191 -0.97 3.97 -8.26
C GLU A 191 -2.15 3.72 -7.30
N ARG A 192 -2.12 2.55 -6.66
CA ARG A 192 -3.03 2.17 -5.58
C ARG A 192 -2.22 1.89 -4.33
N LEU A 193 -2.66 2.45 -3.21
CA LEU A 193 -2.04 2.24 -1.91
C LEU A 193 -2.92 1.29 -1.08
N ALA A 194 -2.29 0.21 -0.63
CA ALA A 194 -2.87 -0.85 0.17
C ALA A 194 -2.33 -0.80 1.61
N PRO A 195 -2.85 -1.61 2.55
CA PRO A 195 -2.37 -1.64 3.92
C PRO A 195 -0.87 -1.96 4.01
N GLY A 196 -0.15 -1.08 4.70
CA GLY A 196 1.31 -1.12 4.75
C GLY A 196 2.02 -0.23 3.71
N ASP A 197 1.29 0.51 2.88
CA ASP A 197 1.87 1.61 2.12
C ASP A 197 1.80 2.93 2.91
N CYS A 198 2.60 3.90 2.48
CA CYS A 198 2.54 5.26 2.98
C CYS A 198 2.71 6.29 1.85
N PHE A 199 2.30 7.52 2.12
CA PHE A 199 2.54 8.68 1.25
C PHE A 199 2.76 9.95 2.10
N GLY A 200 3.17 11.05 1.47
CA GLY A 200 3.53 12.32 2.14
C GLY A 200 5.02 12.45 2.44
N GLU A 201 5.82 11.47 2.03
CA GLU A 201 7.28 11.51 2.10
C GLU A 201 7.88 12.64 1.24
N ARG A 202 7.24 13.03 0.13
CA ARG A 202 7.63 14.20 -0.68
C ARG A 202 7.64 15.49 0.14
N GLY A 203 6.56 15.75 0.86
CA GLY A 203 6.42 16.94 1.68
C GLY A 203 7.37 16.91 2.89
N ILE A 204 7.54 15.75 3.52
CA ILE A 204 8.47 15.62 4.67
C ILE A 204 9.93 15.75 4.25
N LEU A 205 10.37 14.96 3.26
CA LEU A 205 11.77 14.87 2.86
C LEU A 205 12.21 16.09 2.06
N LEU A 206 11.36 16.52 1.13
CA LEU A 206 11.73 17.50 0.11
C LEU A 206 10.94 18.80 0.21
N GLY A 207 9.91 18.90 1.05
CA GLY A 207 9.04 20.07 1.08
C GLY A 207 8.33 20.30 -0.26
N LEU A 208 8.07 19.22 -1.00
CA LEU A 208 7.42 19.26 -2.30
C LEU A 208 5.95 18.94 -2.18
N GLU A 209 5.20 19.37 -3.18
CA GLU A 209 3.79 19.08 -3.35
C GLU A 209 3.56 17.62 -3.77
N GLU A 210 2.40 17.09 -3.39
CA GLU A 210 1.88 15.83 -3.90
C GLU A 210 1.57 15.97 -5.40
N THR A 211 2.03 14.99 -6.18
CA THR A 211 1.90 14.93 -7.64
C THR A 211 0.50 14.50 -8.08
N GLY A 212 -0.26 13.85 -7.21
CA GLY A 212 -1.60 13.39 -7.48
C GLY A 212 -2.55 13.60 -6.30
N THR A 213 -3.84 13.56 -6.60
CA THR A 213 -4.92 13.53 -5.63
C THR A 213 -5.07 12.11 -5.09
N VAL A 214 -4.93 11.96 -3.78
CA VAL A 214 -5.11 10.71 -3.06
C VAL A 214 -6.55 10.60 -2.59
N ARG A 215 -7.28 9.59 -3.09
CA ARG A 215 -8.71 9.40 -2.83
C ARG A 215 -9.00 7.99 -2.32
N ALA A 216 -9.93 7.87 -1.38
CA ALA A 216 -10.41 6.58 -0.91
C ALA A 216 -11.31 5.89 -1.94
N LEU A 217 -11.00 4.64 -2.30
CA LEU A 217 -11.85 3.80 -3.18
C LEU A 217 -12.93 3.03 -2.41
N GLY A 218 -12.93 3.16 -1.08
CA GLY A 218 -13.83 2.48 -0.16
C GLY A 218 -13.64 3.04 1.24
N ARG A 219 -13.99 2.27 2.27
CA ARG A 219 -13.73 2.71 3.65
C ARG A 219 -12.25 2.55 3.98
N VAL A 220 -11.57 3.65 4.27
CA VAL A 220 -10.14 3.66 4.59
C VAL A 220 -9.90 4.10 6.02
N VAL A 221 -8.90 3.51 6.67
CA VAL A 221 -8.35 4.00 7.93
C VAL A 221 -6.87 4.23 7.73
N THR A 222 -6.39 5.40 8.13
CA THR A 222 -4.97 5.76 8.10
C THR A 222 -4.49 6.13 9.51
N TYR A 223 -3.18 6.14 9.65
CA TYR A 223 -2.51 6.85 10.74
C TYR A 223 -1.59 7.93 10.17
N GLU A 224 -1.55 9.08 10.82
CA GLU A 224 -0.75 10.22 10.38
C GLU A 224 0.34 10.50 11.41
N ILE A 225 1.56 10.73 10.94
CA ILE A 225 2.73 11.09 11.76
C ILE A 225 3.22 12.46 11.31
N GLY A 226 3.21 13.44 12.21
CA GLY A 226 3.72 14.78 11.94
C GLY A 226 5.23 14.80 11.69
N ARG A 227 5.69 15.75 10.86
CA ARG A 227 7.11 15.97 10.57
C ARG A 227 7.93 16.25 11.83
N ASP A 228 7.36 16.96 12.79
CA ASP A 228 7.94 17.28 14.10
C ASP A 228 8.26 16.03 14.93
N ILE A 229 7.45 14.99 14.81
CA ILE A 229 7.66 13.69 15.47
C ILE A 229 8.69 12.84 14.70
N LEU A 230 8.60 12.84 13.36
CA LEU A 230 9.42 11.97 12.52
C LEU A 230 10.87 12.46 12.35
N ALA A 231 11.07 13.77 12.22
CA ALA A 231 12.41 14.35 11.96
C ALA A 231 13.45 14.06 13.05
N PRO A 232 13.14 14.11 14.36
CA PRO A 232 14.07 13.68 15.41
C PRO A 232 14.48 12.20 15.30
N LEU A 233 13.53 11.32 14.95
CA LEU A 233 13.79 9.88 14.80
C LEU A 233 14.74 9.64 13.62
N MET A 234 14.52 10.33 12.50
CA MET A 234 15.39 10.27 11.33
C MET A 234 16.80 10.82 11.62
N ARG A 235 16.90 11.94 12.34
CA ARG A 235 18.20 12.51 12.77
C ARG A 235 19.03 11.53 13.60
N GLY A 236 18.37 10.76 14.47
CA GLY A 236 19.04 9.70 15.24
C GLY A 236 19.36 8.45 14.42
N ARG A 237 18.72 8.23 13.27
CA ARG A 237 18.77 7.00 12.48
C ARG A 237 18.65 7.27 10.98
N PRO A 238 19.78 7.52 10.27
CA PRO A 238 19.78 7.79 8.83
C PRO A 238 19.08 6.70 7.99
N ALA A 239 19.14 5.44 8.41
CA ALA A 239 18.47 4.32 7.75
C ALA A 239 16.95 4.53 7.55
N MET A 240 16.28 5.31 8.41
CA MET A 240 14.85 5.64 8.19
C MET A 240 14.66 6.60 7.01
N ALA A 241 15.57 7.55 6.82
CA ALA A 241 15.53 8.46 5.68
C ALA A 241 15.80 7.71 4.38
N GLU A 242 16.77 6.79 4.40
CA GLU A 242 17.09 5.91 3.27
C GLU A 242 15.88 5.06 2.85
N GLU A 243 15.12 4.51 3.80
CA GLU A 243 13.91 3.74 3.47
C GLU A 243 12.81 4.63 2.84
N LEU A 244 12.62 5.86 3.33
CA LEU A 244 11.69 6.81 2.69
C LEU A 244 12.16 7.22 1.29
N GLU A 245 13.46 7.33 1.06
CA GLU A 245 14.01 7.58 -0.28
C GLU A 245 13.74 6.44 -1.25
N VAL A 246 13.82 5.19 -0.78
CA VAL A 246 13.47 4.02 -1.59
C VAL A 246 12.00 4.06 -1.98
N ILE A 247 11.11 4.42 -1.05
CA ILE A 247 9.68 4.58 -1.31
C ILE A 247 9.43 5.69 -2.34
N LEU A 248 10.00 6.87 -2.10
CA LEU A 248 9.89 8.02 -3.00
C LEU A 248 10.40 7.71 -4.41
N SER A 249 11.53 7.01 -4.52
CA SER A 249 12.14 6.65 -5.80
C SER A 249 11.20 5.76 -6.61
N ARG A 250 10.59 4.74 -5.98
CA ARG A 250 9.61 3.84 -6.62
C ARG A 250 8.39 4.60 -7.14
N GLN A 251 7.85 5.52 -6.36
CA GLN A 251 6.70 6.33 -6.78
C GLN A 251 7.05 7.28 -7.93
N SER A 252 8.22 7.92 -7.88
CA SER A 252 8.68 8.80 -8.95
C SER A 252 8.91 8.07 -10.29
N GLU A 253 9.31 6.79 -10.24
CA GLU A 253 9.44 5.96 -11.44
C GLU A 253 8.07 5.59 -12.03
N ALA A 254 7.09 5.28 -11.18
CA ALA A 254 5.72 5.00 -11.62
C ALA A 254 5.12 6.21 -12.33
N GLU A 255 5.30 7.41 -11.76
CA GLU A 255 4.93 8.68 -12.38
C GLU A 255 5.59 8.86 -13.76
N ARG A 256 6.91 8.63 -13.85
CA ARG A 256 7.66 8.78 -15.12
C ARG A 256 7.24 7.79 -16.20
N ARG A 257 6.84 6.58 -15.85
CA ARG A 257 6.36 5.58 -16.83
C ARG A 257 5.05 6.01 -17.46
N LEU A 258 4.14 6.59 -16.67
CA LEU A 258 2.91 7.17 -17.23
C LEU A 258 3.21 8.41 -18.08
N ALA A 259 4.10 9.29 -17.61
CA ALA A 259 4.49 10.48 -18.36
C ALA A 259 5.20 10.14 -19.68
N GLY A 260 6.13 9.16 -19.68
CA GLY A 260 6.90 8.76 -20.85
C GLY A 260 6.12 7.96 -21.89
N SER A 261 4.96 7.40 -21.53
CA SER A 261 4.04 6.77 -22.49
C SER A 261 3.26 7.80 -23.34
N ARG A 262 3.27 9.08 -22.97
CA ARG A 262 2.67 10.19 -23.72
C ARG A 262 3.78 11.13 -24.22
N ASN A 263 3.80 11.43 -25.50
CA ASN A 263 4.88 12.16 -26.15
C ASN A 263 4.91 13.66 -25.73
N ALA A 264 6.05 14.09 -25.18
CA ALA A 264 6.63 15.45 -25.07
C ALA A 264 6.10 16.51 -24.07
N GLY A 265 6.89 16.72 -23.01
CA GLY A 265 7.12 17.99 -22.29
C GLY A 265 8.35 17.84 -21.36
N PRO A 266 9.26 18.82 -21.21
CA PRO A 266 10.42 18.65 -20.35
C PRO A 266 9.96 18.53 -18.90
N LEU A 267 10.22 17.38 -18.26
CA LEU A 267 10.16 17.29 -16.81
C LEU A 267 11.07 18.37 -16.21
N PRO A 268 10.69 19.02 -15.09
CA PRO A 268 11.65 19.81 -14.33
C PRO A 268 12.86 18.92 -14.02
N PRO A 269 14.09 19.49 -14.06
CA PRO A 269 15.31 18.71 -13.97
C PRO A 269 15.27 17.82 -12.74
N THR A 270 15.77 16.58 -12.88
CA THR A 270 16.26 15.79 -11.74
C THR A 270 17.16 16.69 -10.92
N THR A 271 16.69 17.19 -9.78
CA THR A 271 17.53 18.10 -9.00
C THR A 271 18.62 17.26 -8.34
N PRO A 272 19.91 17.52 -8.64
CA PRO A 272 20.99 17.04 -7.80
C PRO A 272 20.82 17.74 -6.46
N GLY A 273 20.40 17.00 -5.44
CA GLY A 273 20.05 17.62 -4.17
C GLY A 273 19.28 16.76 -3.18
N LEU A 274 18.81 15.56 -3.56
CA LEU A 274 18.17 14.61 -2.64
C LEU A 274 19.07 14.43 -1.40
N ALA A 275 20.30 13.96 -1.59
CA ALA A 275 21.28 13.82 -0.52
C ALA A 275 21.63 15.14 0.21
N GLY A 276 21.54 16.29 -0.46
CA GLY A 276 21.77 17.60 0.15
C GLY A 276 20.64 18.04 1.10
N ARG A 277 19.39 17.79 0.71
CA ARG A 277 18.19 18.12 1.49
C ARG A 277 17.97 17.13 2.63
N ILE A 278 18.27 15.85 2.40
CA ILE A 278 18.31 14.85 3.46
C ILE A 278 19.39 15.21 4.48
N ARG A 279 20.59 15.61 4.05
CA ARG A 279 21.63 16.11 4.97
C ARG A 279 21.19 17.36 5.73
N SER A 280 20.46 18.28 5.09
CA SER A 280 19.88 19.44 5.77
C SER A 280 18.82 19.05 6.80
N LEU A 281 17.95 18.09 6.49
CA LEU A 281 16.92 17.57 7.39
C LEU A 281 17.52 16.75 8.54
N LEU A 282 18.61 16.03 8.27
CA LEU A 282 19.39 15.24 9.22
C LEU A 282 20.40 16.10 10.03
N GLY A 283 20.54 17.40 9.74
CA GLY A 283 21.50 18.27 10.43
C GLY A 283 22.97 17.90 10.22
N LEU A 284 23.31 17.25 9.09
CA LEU A 284 24.67 16.85 8.75
C LEU A 284 25.43 17.98 8.03
N PRO A 285 26.73 18.21 8.32
CA PRO A 285 27.50 19.31 7.74
C PRO A 285 27.61 19.23 6.20
N HIS A 286 27.54 20.39 5.54
CA HIS A 286 27.79 20.54 4.10
C HIS A 286 29.28 20.32 3.81
N ASP A 287 29.60 19.36 2.93
CA ASP A 287 30.91 19.31 2.30
C ASP A 287 30.91 20.36 1.17
N PRO A 288 31.83 21.34 1.17
CA PRO A 288 31.88 22.33 0.10
C PRO A 288 32.09 21.64 -1.25
N PRO A 289 31.50 22.14 -2.35
CA PRO A 289 31.73 21.55 -3.65
C PRO A 289 33.23 21.59 -3.96
N ALA A 290 33.79 20.41 -4.27
CA ALA A 290 35.15 20.28 -4.74
C ALA A 290 35.34 21.23 -5.93
N ARG A 291 36.16 22.26 -5.74
CA ARG A 291 36.66 23.09 -6.83
C ARG A 291 37.50 22.17 -7.72
N THR A 292 36.96 21.79 -8.86
CA THR A 292 37.76 21.18 -9.93
C THR A 292 38.77 22.22 -10.45
N PRO A 293 40.03 21.81 -10.69
CA PRO A 293 41.12 22.68 -11.14
C PRO A 293 40.94 23.16 -12.59
#